data_AF-A0A2S5PBF1-F1
#
_entry.id   AF-A0A2S5PBF1-F1
#
_cell.length_a   1.000
_cell.length_b   1.000
_cell.length_c   1.000
_cell.angle_alpha   90.00
_cell.angle_beta   90.00
_cell.angle_gamma   90.00
#
_symmetry.space_group_name_H-M   'P 1'
#
loop_
_entity.id
_entity.type
_entity.pdbx_description
1 polymer ?
#
loop_
_entity_poly.entity_id
_entity_poly.type
_entity_poly.pdbx_seq_one_letter_code
_entity_poly.pdbx_strand_id
1 'polypeptide(L)'
;MASERLPRRKSGMSKSGGNRGQEKPAQNATLDINGFLKLAGTFIDVANKANQRVNATDLHKAFLWAASRYNAHVARVVLEVPDDEAFIAEMTKIYQDMLRQNLADPAIKPPA
;
A
#
# COMPACT_ATOMS: atom_id res chain seq x y z
N MET A 1 -23.99 -58.06 -24.41
CA MET A 1 -24.43 -56.87 -23.65
C MET A 1 -24.57 -57.25 -22.19
N ALA A 2 -24.30 -56.28 -21.29
CA ALA A 2 -24.22 -56.34 -19.80
C ALA A 2 -22.87 -56.91 -19.28
N SER A 3 -21.84 -56.11 -18.99
CA SER A 3 -21.65 -54.92 -18.15
C SER A 3 -21.56 -55.21 -16.64
N GLU A 4 -20.35 -54.95 -16.12
CA GLU A 4 -19.77 -55.12 -14.78
C GLU A 4 -20.56 -54.48 -13.63
N ARG A 5 -20.39 -55.06 -12.42
CA ARG A 5 -20.17 -54.29 -11.17
C ARG A 5 -19.27 -55.06 -10.19
N LEU A 6 -17.99 -54.69 -10.12
CA LEU A 6 -17.08 -55.01 -9.01
C LEU A 6 -17.04 -53.84 -8.01
N PRO A 7 -16.96 -54.08 -6.69
CA PRO A 7 -17.03 -53.01 -5.69
C PRO A 7 -15.72 -52.22 -5.55
N ARG A 8 -15.90 -50.92 -5.26
CA ARG A 8 -14.90 -49.85 -5.20
C ARG A 8 -13.79 -50.09 -4.18
N ARG A 9 -12.53 -49.94 -4.63
CA ARG A 9 -11.32 -49.80 -3.79
C ARG A 9 -11.43 -48.57 -2.88
N LYS A 10 -11.04 -48.72 -1.62
CA LYS A 10 -10.84 -47.63 -0.65
C LYS A 10 -9.73 -46.70 -1.16
N SER A 11 -10.10 -45.46 -1.49
CA SER A 11 -9.15 -44.38 -1.79
C SER A 11 -8.63 -43.80 -0.48
N GLY A 12 -7.32 -43.77 -0.34
CA GLY A 12 -6.60 -43.26 0.83
C GLY A 12 -6.86 -41.77 1.07
N MET A 13 -7.18 -41.46 2.31
CA MET A 13 -7.26 -40.10 2.82
C MET A 13 -5.85 -39.50 2.85
N SER A 14 -5.47 -38.75 1.81
CA SER A 14 -4.25 -37.94 1.81
C SER A 14 -4.47 -36.72 2.70
N LYS A 15 -3.91 -36.75 3.92
CA LYS A 15 -3.75 -35.54 4.74
C LYS A 15 -2.62 -34.71 4.12
N SER A 16 -2.95 -33.87 3.16
CA SER A 16 -2.10 -32.74 2.78
C SER A 16 -2.10 -31.75 3.95
N GLY A 17 -1.14 -31.94 4.86
CA GLY A 17 -0.80 -30.99 5.90
C GLY A 17 -0.24 -29.75 5.23
N GLY A 18 -1.14 -28.84 4.84
CA GLY A 18 -0.78 -27.51 4.41
C GLY A 18 -0.07 -26.81 5.56
N ASN A 19 1.26 -26.78 5.49
CA ASN A 19 2.09 -25.89 6.28
C ASN A 19 1.87 -24.47 5.72
N ARG A 20 0.67 -23.93 5.98
CA ARG A 20 0.46 -22.49 6.01
C ARG A 20 1.31 -22.02 7.18
N GLY A 21 2.57 -21.72 6.86
CA GLY A 21 3.45 -20.99 7.74
C GLY A 21 2.61 -19.88 8.32
N GLN A 22 2.47 -19.88 9.64
CA GLN A 22 1.83 -18.80 10.35
C GLN A 22 2.57 -17.55 9.91
N GLU A 23 1.97 -16.76 9.02
CA GLU A 23 2.41 -15.40 8.80
C GLU A 23 2.30 -14.77 10.17
N LYS A 24 3.46 -14.57 10.80
CA LYS A 24 3.54 -13.83 12.06
C LYS A 24 2.81 -12.52 11.79
N PRO A 25 1.83 -12.12 12.63
CA PRO A 25 1.21 -10.82 12.47
C PRO A 25 2.36 -9.81 12.40
N ALA A 26 2.37 -9.01 11.32
CA ALA A 26 3.38 -7.98 11.16
C ALA A 26 3.36 -7.15 12.44
N GLN A 27 4.38 -7.30 13.28
CA GLN A 27 4.58 -6.39 14.39
C GLN A 27 4.66 -5.01 13.76
N ASN A 28 3.93 -4.03 14.31
CA ASN A 28 3.93 -2.64 13.87
C ASN A 28 5.35 -2.08 13.92
N ALA A 29 6.15 -2.38 12.89
CA ALA A 29 7.55 -2.02 12.82
C ALA A 29 7.60 -0.55 12.43
N THR A 30 8.05 0.30 13.36
CA THR A 30 8.37 1.69 13.06
C THR A 30 9.53 1.71 12.06
N LEU A 31 9.36 2.45 10.96
CA LEU A 31 10.41 2.63 9.97
C LEU A 31 11.45 3.63 10.50
N ASP A 32 12.74 3.32 10.31
CA ASP A 32 13.78 4.34 10.38
C ASP A 32 13.72 5.23 9.12
N ILE A 33 14.56 6.27 9.06
CA ILE A 33 14.57 7.23 7.94
C ILE A 33 14.81 6.51 6.61
N ASN A 34 15.72 5.53 6.56
CA ASN A 34 16.03 4.80 5.33
C ASN A 34 14.85 3.92 4.89
N GLY A 35 14.21 3.22 5.83
CA GLY A 35 13.01 2.43 5.57
C GLY A 35 11.85 3.29 5.08
N PHE A 36 11.66 4.47 5.67
CA PHE A 36 10.66 5.44 5.24
C PHE A 36 10.91 5.90 3.80
N LEU A 37 12.12 6.37 3.49
CA LEU A 37 12.46 6.85 2.14
C LEU A 37 12.34 5.74 1.08
N LYS A 38 12.76 4.52 1.42
CA LYS A 38 12.60 3.36 0.54
C LYS A 38 11.12 3.07 0.27
N LEU A 39 10.28 3.06 1.31
CA LEU A 39 8.84 2.85 1.14
C LEU A 39 8.20 3.98 0.32
N ALA A 40 8.54 5.24 0.60
CA ALA A 40 8.10 6.39 -0.19
C ALA A 40 8.48 6.24 -1.68
N GLY A 41 9.71 5.80 -1.96
CA GLY A 41 10.17 5.48 -3.31
C GLY A 41 9.27 4.48 -4.04
N THR A 42 8.73 3.47 -3.36
CA THR A 42 7.81 2.50 -4.00
C THR A 42 6.51 3.14 -4.47
N PHE A 43 5.97 4.13 -3.75
CA PHE A 43 4.78 4.88 -4.19
C PHE A 43 5.10 5.76 -5.41
N ILE A 44 6.29 6.37 -5.42
CA ILE A 44 6.79 7.14 -6.56
C ILE A 44 6.94 6.24 -7.80
N ASP A 45 7.48 5.04 -7.65
CA ASP A 45 7.61 4.08 -8.75
C ASP A 45 6.26 3.69 -9.35
N VAL A 46 5.23 3.51 -8.51
CA VAL A 46 3.86 3.24 -8.96
C VAL A 46 3.31 4.43 -9.74
N ALA A 47 3.49 5.65 -9.24
CA ALA A 47 3.08 6.87 -9.95
C ALA A 47 3.83 7.02 -11.28
N ASN A 48 5.14 6.81 -11.33
CA ASN A 48 5.94 6.91 -12.55
C ASN A 48 5.50 5.90 -13.61
N LYS A 49 5.16 4.67 -13.23
CA LYS A 49 4.58 3.67 -14.16
C LYS A 49 3.24 4.14 -14.73
N ALA A 50 2.40 4.78 -13.92
CA ALA A 50 1.12 5.33 -14.39
C ALA A 50 1.32 6.54 -15.32
N ASN A 51 2.33 7.38 -15.07
CA ASN A 51 2.65 8.57 -15.85
C ASN A 51 3.03 8.26 -17.31
N GLN A 52 3.47 7.03 -17.60
CA GLN A 52 3.72 6.56 -18.97
C GLN A 52 2.44 6.49 -19.83
N ARG A 53 1.26 6.51 -19.19
CA ARG A 53 -0.05 6.30 -19.84
C ARG A 53 -1.08 7.38 -19.52
N VAL A 54 -0.82 8.21 -18.51
CA VAL A 54 -1.75 9.23 -17.99
C VAL A 54 -1.02 10.56 -17.93
N ASN A 55 -1.71 11.66 -18.27
CA ASN A 55 -1.12 13.00 -18.17
C ASN A 55 -0.70 13.30 -16.72
N ALA A 56 0.52 13.82 -16.54
CA ALA A 56 1.07 14.18 -15.24
C ALA A 56 0.14 15.09 -14.42
N THR A 57 -0.57 16.02 -15.09
CA THR A 57 -1.54 16.96 -14.49
C THR A 57 -2.70 16.24 -13.81
N ASP A 58 -3.22 15.19 -14.42
CA ASP A 58 -4.33 14.41 -13.86
C ASP A 58 -3.81 13.41 -12.84
N LEU A 59 -2.65 12.81 -13.12
CA LEU A 59 -2.02 11.84 -12.23
C LEU A 59 -1.67 12.43 -10.87
N HIS A 60 -1.04 13.61 -10.81
CA HIS A 60 -0.66 14.19 -9.52
C HIS A 60 -1.88 14.59 -8.67
N LYS A 61 -2.99 14.99 -9.31
CA LYS A 61 -4.27 15.25 -8.61
C LYS A 61 -4.91 13.96 -8.11
N ALA A 62 -4.89 12.89 -8.91
CA ALA A 62 -5.34 11.57 -8.50
C ALA A 62 -4.52 11.05 -7.32
N PHE A 63 -3.20 11.25 -7.34
CA PHE A 63 -2.31 10.89 -6.23
C PHE A 63 -2.64 11.66 -4.95
N LEU A 64 -2.86 12.98 -5.04
CA LEU A 64 -3.26 13.81 -3.89
C LEU A 64 -4.60 13.34 -3.29
N TRP A 65 -5.58 13.00 -4.14
CA TRP A 65 -6.86 12.46 -3.68
C TRP A 65 -6.70 11.06 -3.04
N ALA A 66 -5.85 10.20 -3.59
CA ALA A 66 -5.59 8.88 -3.01
C ALA A 66 -4.92 9.01 -1.63
N ALA A 67 -3.94 9.91 -1.50
CA ALA A 67 -3.29 10.21 -0.24
C ALA A 67 -4.30 10.73 0.80
N SER A 68 -5.21 11.64 0.41
CA SER A 68 -6.23 12.14 1.35
C SER A 68 -7.18 11.04 1.82
N ARG A 69 -7.60 10.12 0.93
CA ARG A 69 -8.43 8.96 1.33
C ARG A 69 -7.72 8.03 2.29
N TYR A 70 -6.45 7.75 2.05
CA TYR A 70 -5.67 6.89 2.95
C TYR A 70 -5.46 7.56 4.31
N ASN A 71 -5.14 8.85 4.33
CA ASN A 71 -5.00 9.61 5.58
C ASN A 71 -6.32 9.65 6.37
N ALA A 72 -7.47 9.79 5.70
CA ALA A 72 -8.77 9.73 6.36
C ALA A 72 -9.05 8.34 6.95
N HIS A 73 -8.67 7.25 6.26
CA HIS A 73 -8.76 5.90 6.80
C HIS A 73 -7.88 5.73 8.04
N VAL A 74 -6.63 6.20 8.00
CA VAL A 74 -5.72 6.16 9.15
C VAL A 74 -6.30 6.94 10.33
N ALA A 75 -6.77 8.16 10.11
CA ALA A 75 -7.36 8.99 11.16
C ALA A 75 -8.57 8.30 11.81
N ARG A 76 -9.50 7.77 11.01
CA ARG A 76 -10.76 7.21 11.51
C ARG A 76 -10.65 5.80 12.08
N VAL A 77 -9.87 4.94 11.43
CA VAL A 77 -9.91 3.49 11.68
C VAL A 77 -8.66 3.01 12.42
N VAL A 78 -7.51 3.64 12.19
CA VAL A 78 -6.23 3.19 12.77
C VAL A 78 -5.92 3.95 14.05
N LEU A 79 -6.12 5.27 14.04
CA LEU A 79 -5.77 6.17 15.15
C LEU A 79 -6.97 6.63 15.97
N GLU A 80 -8.19 6.44 15.47
CA GLU A 80 -9.45 6.88 16.10
C GLU A 80 -9.38 8.35 16.56
N VAL A 81 -8.89 9.23 15.67
CA VAL A 81 -8.70 10.66 15.95
C VAL A 81 -10.03 11.31 16.34
N PRO A 82 -10.08 12.02 17.49
CA PRO A 82 -11.31 12.63 17.99
C PRO A 82 -11.61 14.00 17.37
N ASP A 83 -10.58 14.73 16.94
CA ASP A 83 -10.69 16.07 16.33
C ASP A 83 -10.12 16.04 14.90
N ASP A 84 -11.02 16.05 13.93
CA ASP A 84 -10.67 15.99 12.52
C ASP A 84 -9.93 17.23 12.03
N GLU A 85 -10.33 18.43 12.51
CA GLU A 85 -9.77 19.69 12.05
C GLU A 85 -8.33 19.86 12.54
N ALA A 86 -8.05 19.44 13.78
CA ALA A 86 -6.69 19.42 14.31
C ALA A 86 -5.77 18.49 13.48
N PHE A 87 -6.25 17.29 13.13
CA PHE A 87 -5.50 16.35 12.30
C PHE A 87 -5.29 16.87 10.87
N ILE A 88 -6.32 17.47 10.27
CA ILE A 88 -6.21 18.10 8.95
C ILE A 88 -5.16 19.23 8.98
N ALA A 89 -5.19 20.09 9.99
CA ALA A 89 -4.23 21.18 10.14
C ALA A 89 -2.79 20.66 10.26
N GLU A 90 -2.56 19.63 11.07
CA GLU A 90 -1.24 19.00 11.21
C GLU A 90 -0.76 18.39 9.88
N MET A 91 -1.57 17.56 9.25
CA MET A 91 -1.19 16.85 8.02
C MET A 91 -0.95 17.82 6.85
N THR A 92 -1.76 18.88 6.74
CA THR A 92 -1.56 19.90 5.71
C THR A 92 -0.29 20.70 5.95
N LYS A 93 0.05 21.01 7.20
CA LYS A 93 1.31 21.67 7.55
C LYS A 93 2.51 20.81 7.20
N ILE A 94 2.49 19.52 7.56
CA ILE A 94 3.54 18.55 7.21
C ILE A 94 3.71 18.48 5.68
N TYR A 95 2.61 18.34 4.93
CA TYR A 95 2.67 18.30 3.47
C TYR A 95 3.28 19.57 2.87
N GLN A 96 2.87 20.75 3.35
CA GLN A 96 3.44 22.01 2.87
C GLN A 96 4.94 22.09 3.12
N ASP A 97 5.40 21.68 4.30
CA ASP A 97 6.83 21.74 4.65
C ASP A 97 7.65 20.74 3.84
N MET A 98 7.17 19.50 3.67
CA MET A 98 7.79 18.52 2.77
C MET A 98 7.81 18.98 1.32
N LEU A 99 6.72 19.56 0.82
CA LEU A 99 6.66 20.06 -0.55
C LEU A 99 7.64 21.21 -0.76
N ARG A 100 7.76 22.14 0.19
CA ARG A 100 8.76 23.22 0.14
C ARG A 100 10.18 22.67 0.09
N GLN A 101 10.49 21.69 0.93
CA GLN A 101 11.81 21.05 0.95
C GLN A 101 12.13 20.35 -0.38
N ASN A 102 11.19 19.55 -0.91
CA ASN A 102 11.39 18.85 -2.17
C ASN A 102 11.50 19.80 -3.36
N LEU A 103 10.72 20.89 -3.41
CA LEU A 103 10.84 21.90 -4.48
C LEU A 103 12.17 22.66 -4.42
N ALA A 104 12.81 22.74 -3.25
CA ALA A 104 14.14 23.30 -3.08
C ALA A 104 15.27 22.30 -3.38
N ASP A 105 14.95 21.02 -3.61
CA ASP A 105 15.94 19.98 -3.90
C ASP A 105 16.45 20.08 -5.35
N PRO A 106 17.74 20.40 -5.56
CA PRO A 106 18.32 20.44 -6.90
C PRO A 106 18.40 19.06 -7.59
N ALA A 107 18.22 17.97 -6.84
CA ALA A 107 18.24 16.60 -7.36
C ALA A 107 16.88 16.13 -7.90
N ILE A 108 15.81 16.94 -7.84
CA ILE A 108 14.54 16.66 -8.52
C ILE A 108 14.79 16.64 -10.04
N LYS A 109 15.07 15.46 -10.59
CA LYS A 109 15.21 15.27 -12.04
C LYS A 109 13.81 15.15 -12.68
N PRO A 110 13.61 15.66 -13.90
CA PRO A 110 12.42 15.31 -14.67
C PRO A 110 12.34 13.79 -14.84
N PRO A 111 11.13 13.19 -14.89
CA PRO A 111 10.99 11.78 -15.17
C PRO A 111 11.70 11.44 -16.49
N ALA A 112 12.49 10.36 -16.49
CA ALA A 112 13.06 9.77 -17.69
C ALA A 112 11.98 9.10 -18.54
#